data_AF-A0AAE4FQ53-F1
#
_entry.id   AF-A0AAE4FQ53-F1
#
_cell.length_a   1.000
_cell.length_b   1.000
_cell.length_c   1.000
_cell.angle_alpha   90.00
_cell.angle_beta   90.00
_cell.angle_gamma   90.00
#
_symmetry.space_group_name_H-M   'P 1'
#
loop_
_entity.id
_entity.type
_entity.pdbx_description
1 polymer ?
#
loop_
_entity_poly.entity_id
_entity_poly.type
_entity_poly.pdbx_seq_one_letter_code
_entity_poly.pdbx_strand_id
1 'polypeptide(L)'
;MNTHKIYIKKILLIFLTFWILPFLSILLIFITKRICSIPIQHMNYSITVSFYDILLRNISIYFIIITLGFLNKFFPYIIYYYNSIMFTGISIMFMDNFGIKSYLCRVLPHGIIEILGFSIAVYIGINIKHNKNKKIFFLLCGGALLIFCAALIEIALIHDFS
;
A
#
# COMPACT_ATOMS: atom_id res chain seq x y z
N MET A 1 27.95 -1.23 14.70
CA MET A 1 27.04 -1.05 13.54
C MET A 1 25.71 -0.47 14.03
N ASN A 2 25.25 0.69 13.54
CA ASN A 2 24.07 1.37 14.09
C ASN A 2 22.78 0.56 13.90
N THR A 3 22.16 0.10 15.00
CA THR A 3 20.93 -0.73 15.00
C THR A 3 19.78 -0.10 14.21
N HIS A 4 19.69 1.24 14.17
CA HIS A 4 18.74 1.98 13.33
C HIS A 4 18.86 1.66 11.83
N LYS A 5 20.08 1.56 11.31
CA LYS A 5 20.32 1.28 9.88
C LYS A 5 19.81 -0.12 9.50
N ILE A 6 19.88 -1.08 10.43
CA ILE A 6 19.43 -2.46 10.19
C ILE A 6 17.90 -2.53 10.09
N TYR A 7 17.18 -1.79 10.94
CA TYR A 7 15.72 -1.76 10.93
C TYR A 7 15.16 -1.14 9.65
N ILE A 8 15.66 0.04 9.29
CA ILE A 8 15.24 0.76 8.08
C ILE A 8 15.50 -0.11 6.85
N LYS A 9 16.66 -0.76 6.77
CA LYS A 9 16.98 -1.66 5.64
C LYS A 9 15.97 -2.80 5.52
N LYS A 10 15.56 -3.42 6.63
CA LYS A 10 14.56 -4.51 6.62
C LYS A 10 13.17 -4.02 6.19
N ILE A 11 12.75 -2.86 6.68
CA ILE A 11 11.47 -2.25 6.31
C ILE A 11 11.46 -1.90 4.82
N LEU A 12 12.54 -1.28 4.31
CA LEU A 12 12.69 -0.98 2.90
C LEU A 12 12.72 -2.24 2.03
N LEU A 13 13.32 -3.33 2.49
CA LEU A 13 13.29 -4.59 1.75
C LEU A 13 11.85 -5.12 1.62
N ILE A 14 11.09 -5.14 2.72
CA ILE A 14 9.67 -5.54 2.71
C ILE A 14 8.85 -4.61 1.80
N PHE A 15 9.12 -3.31 1.86
CA PHE A 15 8.49 -2.32 1.00
C PHE A 15 8.73 -2.64 -0.48
N LEU A 16 9.99 -2.84 -0.88
CA LEU A 16 10.35 -3.12 -2.27
C LEU A 16 9.75 -4.43 -2.80
N THR A 17 9.63 -5.47 -1.96
CA THR A 17 9.05 -6.75 -2.42
C THR A 17 7.57 -6.65 -2.76
N PHE A 18 6.83 -5.69 -2.19
CA PHE A 18 5.43 -5.44 -2.57
C PHE A 18 5.29 -4.99 -4.01
N TRP A 19 6.22 -4.13 -4.46
CA TRP A 19 6.12 -3.45 -5.74
C TRP A 19 6.51 -4.33 -6.92
N ILE A 20 7.08 -5.51 -6.68
CA ILE A 20 7.49 -6.43 -7.75
C ILE A 20 6.30 -6.74 -8.67
N LEU A 21 5.15 -7.12 -8.10
CA LEU A 21 3.98 -7.52 -8.89
C LEU A 21 3.29 -6.32 -9.58
N PRO A 22 2.97 -5.20 -8.90
CA PRO A 22 2.45 -4.01 -9.56
C PRO A 22 3.37 -3.53 -10.69
N PHE A 23 4.68 -3.49 -10.46
CA PHE A 23 5.64 -3.03 -11.46
C PHE A 23 5.69 -3.95 -12.69
N LEU A 24 5.73 -5.27 -12.48
CA LEU A 24 5.66 -6.24 -13.58
C LEU A 24 4.38 -6.09 -14.40
N SER A 25 3.23 -5.85 -13.75
CA SER A 25 1.96 -5.65 -14.44
C SER A 25 1.95 -4.38 -15.30
N ILE A 26 2.49 -3.27 -14.78
CA ILE A 26 2.61 -2.00 -15.51
C ILE A 26 3.51 -2.19 -16.74
N LEU A 27 4.65 -2.88 -16.57
CA LEU A 27 5.57 -3.18 -17.66
C LEU A 27 4.89 -4.02 -18.75
N LEU A 28 4.13 -5.04 -18.36
CA LEU A 28 3.41 -5.90 -19.30
C LEU A 28 2.36 -5.12 -20.07
N ILE A 29 1.58 -4.26 -19.40
CA ILE A 29 0.61 -3.37 -20.06
C ILE A 29 1.29 -2.42 -21.05
N PHE A 30 2.45 -1.87 -20.69
CA PHE A 30 3.18 -0.97 -21.57
C PHE A 30 3.63 -1.67 -22.88
N ILE A 31 4.01 -2.95 -22.78
CA ILE A 31 4.38 -3.77 -23.93
C ILE A 31 3.15 -4.13 -24.77
N THR A 32 2.04 -4.52 -24.15
CA THR A 32 0.85 -5.01 -24.86
C THR A 32 -0.07 -3.91 -25.39
N LYS A 33 -0.19 -2.75 -24.73
CA LYS A 33 -0.99 -1.61 -25.24
C LYS A 33 -0.41 -0.98 -26.50
N ARG A 34 0.88 -1.16 -26.79
CA ARG A 34 1.44 -0.82 -28.11
C ARG A 34 0.83 -1.64 -29.25
N ILE A 35 0.16 -2.75 -28.95
CA ILE A 35 -0.36 -3.72 -29.93
C ILE A 35 -1.90 -3.60 -30.09
N CYS A 36 -2.63 -3.23 -29.02
CA CYS A 36 -4.09 -3.09 -29.08
C CYS A 36 -4.55 -1.71 -28.55
N SER A 37 -4.92 -0.81 -29.46
CA SER A 37 -5.58 0.45 -29.13
C SER A 37 -7.10 0.29 -29.22
N ILE A 38 -7.74 -0.15 -28.13
CA ILE A 38 -9.21 -0.14 -28.01
C ILE A 38 -9.60 1.19 -27.33
N PRO A 39 -10.56 1.95 -27.89
CA PRO A 39 -10.99 3.21 -27.30
C PRO A 39 -11.65 2.99 -25.94
N ILE A 40 -11.28 3.84 -24.99
CA ILE A 40 -11.72 3.78 -23.60
C ILE A 40 -13.12 4.39 -23.51
N GLN A 41 -14.12 3.61 -23.11
CA GLN A 41 -15.41 4.17 -22.70
C GLN A 41 -15.28 4.75 -21.29
N HIS A 42 -15.48 6.06 -21.17
CA HIS A 42 -15.61 6.72 -19.89
C HIS A 42 -16.92 6.28 -19.23
N MET A 43 -16.84 5.31 -18.30
CA MET A 43 -17.94 5.08 -17.36
C MET A 43 -17.84 6.11 -16.25
N ASN A 44 -18.80 7.03 -16.19
CA ASN A 44 -18.97 7.96 -15.08
C ASN A 44 -19.52 7.19 -13.87
N TYR A 45 -18.65 6.57 -13.08
CA TYR A 45 -19.00 6.09 -11.75
C TYR A 45 -18.72 7.22 -10.74
N SER A 46 -19.78 7.80 -10.19
CA SER A 46 -19.67 8.64 -8.99
C SER A 46 -19.56 7.73 -7.77
N ILE A 47 -18.34 7.48 -7.30
CA ILE A 47 -18.12 6.72 -6.06
C ILE A 47 -17.95 7.72 -4.93
N THR A 48 -18.92 7.79 -4.03
CA THR A 48 -18.76 8.50 -2.75
C THR A 48 -18.07 7.58 -1.77
N VAL A 49 -16.76 7.81 -1.53
CA VAL A 49 -16.01 7.10 -0.50
C VAL A 49 -15.78 8.04 0.68
N SER A 50 -16.14 7.62 1.89
CA SER A 50 -15.90 8.40 3.11
C SER A 50 -14.45 8.22 3.59
N PHE A 51 -13.83 9.31 4.06
CA PHE A 51 -12.52 9.30 4.72
C PHE A 51 -12.48 8.29 5.87
N TYR A 52 -13.55 8.23 6.67
CA TYR A 52 -13.63 7.31 7.80
C TYR A 52 -13.59 5.85 7.35
N ASP A 53 -14.21 5.51 6.23
CA ASP A 53 -14.23 4.14 5.70
C ASP A 53 -12.84 3.73 5.22
N ILE A 54 -12.14 4.62 4.50
CA ILE A 54 -10.75 4.40 4.05
C ILE A 54 -9.83 4.21 5.26
N LEU A 55 -9.89 5.14 6.21
CA LEU A 55 -9.04 5.13 7.39
C LEU A 55 -9.28 3.87 8.23
N LEU A 56 -10.54 3.52 8.49
CA LEU A 56 -10.91 2.34 9.28
C LEU A 56 -10.47 1.05 8.60
N ARG A 57 -10.65 0.93 7.28
CA ARG A 57 -10.16 -0.24 6.52
C ARG A 57 -8.65 -0.39 6.67
N ASN A 58 -7.91 0.67 6.41
CA ASN A 58 -6.45 0.61 6.36
C ASN A 58 -5.84 0.44 7.76
N ILE A 59 -6.38 1.11 8.78
CA ILE A 59 -5.91 0.93 10.15
C ILE A 59 -6.26 -0.46 10.69
N SER A 60 -7.41 -1.02 10.31
CA SER A 60 -7.78 -2.39 10.67
C SER A 60 -6.81 -3.40 10.07
N ILE A 61 -6.49 -3.27 8.77
CA ILE A 61 -5.48 -4.11 8.11
C ILE A 61 -4.12 -3.96 8.81
N TYR A 62 -3.72 -2.73 9.13
CA TYR A 62 -2.48 -2.44 9.86
C TYR A 62 -2.39 -3.20 11.19
N PHE A 63 -3.45 -3.13 12.02
CA PHE A 63 -3.49 -3.86 13.29
C PHE A 63 -3.62 -5.37 13.14
N ILE A 64 -4.34 -5.86 12.12
CA ILE A 64 -4.44 -7.29 11.81
C ILE A 64 -3.05 -7.85 11.46
N ILE A 65 -2.28 -7.16 10.61
CA ILE A 65 -0.91 -7.58 10.25
C ILE A 65 -0.04 -7.71 11.50
N ILE A 66 -0.08 -6.71 12.40
CA ILE A 66 0.71 -6.74 13.65
C ILE A 66 0.28 -7.91 14.54
N THR A 67 -1.03 -8.05 14.76
CA THR A 67 -1.60 -9.08 15.65
C THR A 67 -1.30 -10.48 15.13
N LEU A 68 -1.48 -10.73 13.83
CA LEU A 68 -1.15 -12.01 13.24
C LEU A 68 0.34 -12.29 13.23
N GLY A 69 1.18 -11.26 13.07
CA GLY A 69 2.63 -11.39 13.19
C GLY A 69 3.08 -11.79 14.58
N PHE A 70 2.42 -11.24 15.60
CA PHE A 70 2.60 -11.68 16.97
C PHE A 70 2.27 -13.16 17.10
N LEU A 71 1.19 -13.66 16.50
CA LEU A 71 0.84 -15.09 16.55
C LEU A 71 1.85 -15.95 15.77
N ASN A 72 2.10 -15.62 14.51
CA ASN A 72 2.98 -16.35 13.59
C ASN A 72 3.70 -15.40 12.62
N LYS A 73 5.01 -15.58 12.46
CA LYS A 73 5.86 -14.73 11.59
C LYS A 73 5.50 -14.80 10.10
N PHE A 74 4.79 -15.84 9.64
CA PHE A 74 4.46 -16.03 8.23
C PHE A 74 3.18 -15.29 7.80
N PHE A 75 2.15 -15.22 8.65
CA PHE A 75 0.86 -14.61 8.29
C PHE A 75 0.91 -13.13 7.87
N PRO A 76 1.73 -12.26 8.49
CA PRO A 76 1.92 -10.89 8.01
C PRO A 76 2.27 -10.80 6.54
N TYR A 77 3.15 -11.69 6.06
CA TYR A 77 3.57 -11.72 4.67
C TYR A 77 2.43 -12.14 3.75
N ILE A 78 1.59 -13.10 4.15
CA ILE A 78 0.44 -13.53 3.35
C ILE A 78 -0.51 -12.36 3.11
N ILE A 79 -0.90 -11.64 4.18
CA ILE A 79 -1.80 -10.48 4.05
C ILE A 79 -1.15 -9.36 3.23
N TYR A 80 0.14 -9.14 3.44
CA TYR A 80 0.88 -8.13 2.71
C TYR A 80 0.93 -8.41 1.20
N TYR A 81 1.19 -9.66 0.80
CA TYR A 81 1.19 -10.04 -0.62
C TYR A 81 -0.21 -10.13 -1.21
N TYR A 82 -1.23 -10.49 -0.43
CA TYR A 82 -2.61 -10.36 -0.85
C TYR A 82 -2.97 -8.91 -1.21
N ASN A 83 -2.56 -7.95 -0.38
CA ASN A 83 -2.72 -6.52 -0.70
C ASN A 83 -1.95 -6.11 -1.96
N SER A 84 -0.77 -6.68 -2.21
CA SER A 84 -0.02 -6.44 -3.46
C SER A 84 -0.78 -6.90 -4.70
N ILE A 85 -1.42 -8.07 -4.63
CA ILE A 85 -2.26 -8.60 -5.72
C ILE A 85 -3.48 -7.71 -5.94
N MET A 86 -4.20 -7.33 -4.88
CA MET A 86 -5.37 -6.45 -4.97
C MET A 86 -5.01 -5.07 -5.53
N PHE A 87 -3.92 -4.47 -5.02
CA PHE A 87 -3.41 -3.20 -5.52
C PHE A 87 -3.01 -3.29 -6.99
N THR A 88 -2.42 -4.41 -7.41
CA THR A 88 -2.10 -4.68 -8.82
C THR A 88 -3.38 -4.66 -9.68
N GLY A 89 -4.42 -5.39 -9.28
CA GLY A 89 -5.69 -5.41 -10.01
C GLY A 89 -6.32 -4.02 -10.16
N ILE A 90 -6.36 -3.26 -9.06
CA ILE A 90 -6.87 -1.88 -9.05
C ILE A 90 -6.03 -0.99 -9.97
N SER A 91 -4.71 -1.10 -9.92
CA SER A 91 -3.79 -0.34 -10.75
C SER A 91 -4.03 -0.59 -12.24
N ILE A 92 -4.19 -1.85 -12.64
CA ILE A 92 -4.48 -2.25 -14.02
C ILE A 92 -5.80 -1.62 -14.48
N MET A 93 -6.89 -1.85 -13.73
CA MET A 93 -8.20 -1.33 -14.07
C MET A 93 -8.21 0.21 -14.16
N PHE A 94 -7.52 0.88 -13.24
CA PHE A 94 -7.46 2.34 -13.24
C PHE A 94 -6.64 2.88 -14.42
N MET A 95 -5.50 2.28 -14.73
CA MET A 95 -4.69 2.66 -15.90
C MET A 95 -5.40 2.40 -17.22
N ASP A 96 -6.27 1.38 -17.28
CA ASP A 96 -7.08 1.08 -18.46
C ASP A 96 -8.20 2.11 -18.66
N ASN A 97 -8.85 2.54 -17.60
CA ASN A 97 -9.97 3.50 -17.68
C ASN A 97 -9.55 4.98 -17.70
N PHE A 98 -8.45 5.33 -17.05
CA PHE A 98 -8.04 6.73 -16.85
C PHE A 98 -6.63 7.05 -17.34
N GLY A 99 -5.88 6.04 -17.80
CA GLY A 99 -4.52 6.20 -18.30
C GLY A 99 -3.44 6.29 -17.22
N ILE A 100 -2.18 6.11 -17.63
CA ILE A 100 -1.03 6.01 -16.72
C ILE A 100 -0.72 7.32 -15.99
N LYS A 101 -0.91 8.47 -16.64
CA LYS A 101 -0.68 9.79 -16.01
C LYS A 101 -1.62 9.99 -14.82
N SER A 102 -2.91 9.66 -15.01
CA SER A 102 -3.91 9.73 -13.95
C SER A 102 -3.56 8.78 -12.81
N TYR A 103 -3.15 7.55 -13.11
CA TYR A 103 -2.69 6.57 -12.11
C TYR A 103 -1.51 7.10 -11.27
N LEU A 104 -0.48 7.67 -11.92
CA LEU A 104 0.70 8.21 -11.23
C LEU A 104 0.39 9.39 -10.30
N CYS A 105 -0.60 10.21 -10.65
CA CYS A 105 -0.98 11.38 -9.85
C CYS A 105 -2.04 11.06 -8.80
N ARG A 106 -2.94 10.09 -9.06
CA ARG A 106 -4.11 9.82 -8.21
C ARG A 106 -3.97 8.60 -7.32
N VAL A 107 -3.33 7.54 -7.82
CA VAL A 107 -3.28 6.23 -7.13
C VAL A 107 -1.93 5.98 -6.48
N LEU A 108 -0.85 6.21 -7.23
CA LEU A 108 0.50 5.91 -6.76
C LEU A 108 0.90 6.65 -5.45
N PRO A 109 0.60 7.95 -5.25
CA PRO A 109 1.11 8.69 -4.09
C PRO A 109 0.58 8.15 -2.75
N HIS A 110 -0.74 7.91 -2.64
CA HIS A 110 -1.31 7.33 -1.43
C HIS A 110 -0.87 5.87 -1.25
N GLY A 111 -0.80 5.09 -2.34
CA GLY A 111 -0.31 3.71 -2.30
C GLY A 111 1.10 3.59 -1.72
N ILE A 112 2.04 4.45 -2.13
CA ILE A 112 3.40 4.48 -1.60
C ILE A 112 3.41 4.65 -0.07
N ILE A 113 2.64 5.61 0.44
CA ILE A 113 2.62 5.92 1.87
C ILE A 113 1.92 4.81 2.65
N GLU A 114 0.81 4.29 2.14
CA GLU A 114 0.08 3.18 2.75
C GLU A 114 0.93 1.91 2.86
N ILE A 115 1.57 1.51 1.74
CA ILE A 115 2.39 0.29 1.66
C ILE A 115 3.63 0.42 2.55
N LEU A 116 4.20 1.61 2.70
CA LEU A 116 5.26 1.86 3.67
C LEU A 116 4.74 1.65 5.11
N GLY A 117 3.53 2.13 5.42
CA GLY A 117 2.85 1.85 6.68
C GLY A 117 2.69 0.35 6.93
N PHE A 118 2.18 -0.41 5.96
CA PHE A 118 2.06 -1.87 6.07
C PHE A 118 3.40 -2.59 6.17
N SER A 119 4.45 -2.11 5.51
CA SER A 119 5.80 -2.65 5.64
C SER A 119 6.32 -2.55 7.07
N ILE A 120 6.04 -1.42 7.74
CA ILE A 120 6.35 -1.23 9.16
C ILE A 120 5.52 -2.18 10.01
N ALA A 121 4.23 -2.36 9.71
CA ALA A 121 3.35 -3.30 10.42
C ALA A 121 3.88 -4.74 10.36
N VAL A 122 4.27 -5.21 9.18
CA VAL A 122 4.87 -6.54 8.97
C VAL A 122 6.15 -6.68 9.80
N TYR A 123 7.03 -5.68 9.71
CA TYR A 123 8.27 -5.67 10.46
C TYR A 123 8.04 -5.75 11.98
N ILE A 124 7.12 -4.94 12.50
CA ILE A 124 6.75 -4.95 13.92
C ILE A 124 6.19 -6.33 14.30
N GLY A 125 5.18 -6.81 13.58
CA GLY A 125 4.50 -8.08 13.87
C GLY A 125 5.48 -9.24 14.03
N ILE A 126 6.46 -9.35 13.13
CA ILE A 126 7.44 -10.45 13.13
C ILE A 126 8.44 -10.34 14.30
N ASN A 127 8.74 -9.12 14.76
CA ASN A 127 9.84 -8.86 15.71
C ASN A 127 9.38 -8.52 17.13
N ILE A 128 8.09 -8.23 17.35
CA ILE A 128 7.57 -7.72 18.64
C ILE A 128 7.70 -8.75 19.79
N LYS A 129 7.66 -10.06 19.50
CA LYS A 129 7.90 -11.12 20.50
C LYS A 129 9.32 -11.09 21.06
N HIS A 130 10.30 -10.67 20.25
CA HIS A 130 11.72 -10.76 20.59
C HIS A 130 12.32 -9.43 21.07
N ASN A 131 11.67 -8.30 20.79
CA ASN A 131 12.12 -6.98 21.21
C ASN A 131 10.94 -6.25 21.86
N LYS A 132 11.00 -5.99 23.18
CA LYS A 132 10.03 -5.11 23.87
C LYS A 132 10.63 -3.72 24.09
N ASN A 133 11.10 -3.11 23.01
CA ASN A 133 11.87 -1.87 23.08
C ASN A 133 10.98 -0.65 22.79
N LYS A 134 11.24 0.50 23.43
CA LYS A 134 10.55 1.79 23.17
C LYS A 134 10.51 2.15 21.68
N LYS A 135 11.49 1.67 20.90
CA LYS A 135 11.57 1.85 19.44
C LYS A 135 10.39 1.23 18.67
N ILE A 136 9.83 0.11 19.14
CA ILE A 136 8.68 -0.51 18.47
C ILE A 136 7.43 0.34 18.63
N PHE A 137 7.27 0.99 19.77
CA PHE A 137 6.18 1.94 19.98
C PHE A 137 6.29 3.12 19.00
N PHE A 138 7.49 3.72 18.85
CA PHE A 138 7.71 4.78 17.85
C PHE A 138 7.41 4.32 16.42
N LEU A 139 7.82 3.10 16.04
CA LEU A 139 7.50 2.54 14.73
C LEU A 139 6.00 2.32 14.54
N LEU A 140 5.30 1.88 15.59
CA LEU A 140 3.85 1.67 15.57
C LEU A 140 3.13 3.00 15.33
N CYS A 141 3.46 4.04 16.11
CA CYS A 141 2.89 5.37 15.91
C CYS A 141 3.24 5.95 14.53
N GLY A 142 4.49 5.77 14.07
CA GLY A 142 4.91 6.22 12.75
C GLY A 142 4.16 5.52 11.62
N GLY A 143 3.93 4.20 11.73
CA GLY A 143 3.15 3.45 10.76
C GLY A 143 1.68 3.87 10.74
N ALA A 144 1.05 4.04 11.90
CA ALA A 144 -0.32 4.54 11.99
C ALA A 144 -0.47 5.95 11.41
N LEU A 145 0.53 6.83 11.63
CA LEU A 145 0.55 8.17 11.04
C LEU A 145 0.68 8.12 9.51
N LEU A 146 1.48 7.20 8.97
CA LEU A 146 1.53 6.98 7.51
C LEU A 146 0.17 6.53 6.97
N ILE A 147 -0.52 5.60 7.62
CA ILE A 147 -1.86 5.16 7.21
C ILE A 147 -2.86 6.33 7.22
N PHE A 148 -2.80 7.19 8.24
CA PHE A 148 -3.62 8.40 8.29
C PHE A 148 -3.30 9.37 7.15
N CYS A 149 -2.01 9.63 6.88
CA CYS A 149 -1.59 10.46 5.75
C CYS A 149 -2.03 9.87 4.40
N ALA A 150 -1.98 8.55 4.23
CA ALA A 150 -2.45 7.89 3.02
C ALA A 150 -3.94 8.14 2.79
N ALA A 151 -4.78 7.99 3.84
CA ALA A 151 -6.21 8.27 3.76
C ALA A 151 -6.51 9.75 3.43
N LEU A 152 -5.71 10.69 3.95
CA LEU A 152 -5.83 12.12 3.60
C LEU A 152 -5.49 12.39 2.13
N ILE A 153 -4.44 11.75 1.61
CA ILE A 153 -4.06 11.91 0.21
C ILE A 153 -5.12 11.29 -0.70
N GLU A 154 -5.65 10.13 -0.34
CA GLU A 154 -6.73 9.47 -1.08
C GLU A 154 -7.98 10.36 -1.14
N ILE A 155 -8.42 10.93 0.00
CA ILE A 155 -9.62 11.79 0.02
C ILE A 155 -9.41 13.10 -0.77
N ALA A 156 -8.23 13.72 -0.65
CA ALA A 156 -7.92 14.95 -1.37
C ALA A 156 -7.94 14.72 -2.89
N LEU A 157 -7.38 13.59 -3.34
CA LEU A 157 -7.38 13.19 -4.74
C LEU A 157 -8.75 12.71 -5.23
N ILE A 158 -9.68 12.33 -4.35
CA ILE A 158 -11.06 12.08 -4.76
C ILE A 158 -11.81 13.40 -4.94
N HIS A 159 -11.63 14.35 -4.02
CA HIS A 159 -12.34 15.64 -4.03
C HIS A 159 -11.88 16.63 -5.11
N ASP A 160 -10.57 16.71 -5.39
CA ASP A 160 -10.04 17.62 -6.44
C ASP A 160 -10.47 17.22 -7.86
N PHE A 161 -11.04 16.01 -8.04
CA PHE A 161 -11.37 15.45 -9.34
C PHE A 161 -12.83 14.95 -9.45
N SER A 162 -13.68 15.24 -8.45
CA SER A 162 -15.14 15.06 -8.47
C SER A 162 -15.84 16.34 -8.89
#